data_AF-A0A2E6QKB9-F1
#
_entry.id   AF-A0A2E6QKB9-F1
#
_cell.length_a   1.000
_cell.length_b   1.000
_cell.length_c   1.000
_cell.angle_alpha   90.00
_cell.angle_beta   90.00
_cell.angle_gamma   90.00
#
_symmetry.space_group_name_H-M   'P 1'
#
loop_
_entity.id
_entity.type
_entity.pdbx_description
1 polymer ?
#
loop_
_entity_poly.entity_id
_entity_poly.type
_entity_poly.pdbx_seq_one_letter_code
_entity_poly.pdbx_strand_id
1 'polypeptide(L)'
;MFVLEQEDQELFDRIQEQNLNRQYDLMTNCIEIGLKKGPVSFDKYLLWALNHVAVSNISQFGGRFRREPIYVGDHKPPHFNEVDEWMDRFISTVQENWYIWTPTELAAYGLWRLNWIHPFIEGNGRTARATCYFRRLYT
;
A
#
# COMPACT_ATOMS: atom_id res chain seq x y z
N MET A 1 10.54 2.62 17.89
CA MET A 1 10.01 1.65 18.87
C MET A 1 9.12 0.68 18.13
N PHE A 2 9.41 -0.63 18.19
CA PHE A 2 8.60 -1.69 17.58
C PHE A 2 8.58 -2.91 18.50
N VAL A 3 7.60 -3.80 18.31
CA VAL A 3 7.51 -5.12 18.95
C VAL A 3 7.56 -6.19 17.87
N LEU A 4 8.32 -7.26 18.11
CA LEU A 4 8.31 -8.44 17.25
C LEU A 4 7.24 -9.42 17.75
N GLU A 5 6.62 -10.13 16.82
CA GLU A 5 5.58 -11.12 17.11
C GLU A 5 6.04 -12.17 18.15
N GLN A 6 7.28 -12.64 18.01
CA GLN A 6 7.91 -13.61 18.90
C GLN A 6 8.23 -13.09 20.32
N GLU A 7 8.21 -11.77 20.54
CA GLU A 7 8.49 -11.17 21.85
C GLU A 7 7.23 -11.07 22.70
N ASP A 8 6.11 -10.67 22.09
CA ASP A 8 4.81 -10.52 22.76
C ASP A 8 3.68 -10.55 21.72
N GLN A 9 3.08 -11.72 21.52
CA GLN A 9 2.00 -11.93 20.55
C GLN A 9 0.78 -11.04 20.86
N GLU A 10 0.37 -10.95 22.13
CA GLU A 10 -0.83 -10.22 22.52
C GLU A 10 -0.67 -8.71 22.24
N LEU A 11 0.49 -8.15 22.58
CA LEU A 11 0.80 -6.75 22.27
C LEU A 11 0.92 -6.53 20.75
N PHE A 12 1.56 -7.45 20.04
CA PHE A 12 1.74 -7.36 18.59
C PHE A 12 0.37 -7.35 17.87
N ASP A 13 -0.52 -8.28 18.19
CA ASP A 13 -1.86 -8.39 17.62
C ASP A 13 -2.68 -7.12 17.90
N ARG A 14 -2.67 -6.64 19.15
CA ARG A 14 -3.34 -5.39 19.53
C ARG A 14 -2.81 -4.19 18.75
N ILE A 15 -1.50 -4.12 18.49
CA ILE A 15 -0.90 -3.05 17.68
C ILE A 15 -1.32 -3.20 16.21
N GLN A 16 -1.41 -4.43 15.67
CA GLN A 16 -1.89 -4.64 14.31
C GLN A 16 -3.32 -4.13 14.12
N GLU A 17 -4.21 -4.42 15.07
CA GLU A 17 -5.59 -3.91 15.07
C GLU A 17 -5.63 -2.38 15.13
N GLN A 18 -4.82 -1.77 16.01
CA GLN A 18 -4.72 -0.32 16.08
C GLN A 18 -4.19 0.29 14.79
N ASN A 19 -3.21 -0.34 14.14
CA ASN A 19 -2.68 0.09 12.85
C ASN A 19 -3.73 -0.01 11.74
N LEU A 20 -4.57 -1.05 11.77
CA LEU A 20 -5.68 -1.16 10.83
C LEU A 20 -6.64 0.03 10.96
N ASN A 21 -7.03 0.38 12.18
CA ASN A 21 -7.90 1.54 12.43
C ASN A 21 -7.24 2.85 11.97
N ARG A 22 -5.97 3.08 12.33
CA ARG A 22 -5.22 4.27 11.89
C ARG A 22 -5.09 4.34 10.36
N GLN A 23 -4.84 3.20 9.71
CA GLN A 23 -4.70 3.14 8.26
C GLN A 23 -6.04 3.44 7.59
N TYR A 24 -7.15 2.92 8.14
CA TYR A 24 -8.48 3.21 7.67
C TYR A 24 -8.79 4.71 7.76
N ASP A 25 -8.53 5.35 8.89
CA ASP A 25 -8.75 6.80 9.09
C ASP A 25 -7.88 7.66 8.16
N LEU A 26 -6.61 7.27 7.94
CA LEU A 26 -5.77 7.95 6.95
C LEU A 26 -6.33 7.77 5.54
N MET A 27 -6.72 6.55 5.19
CA MET A 27 -7.25 6.21 3.87
C MET A 27 -8.52 7.01 3.54
N THR A 28 -9.46 7.14 4.47
CA THR A 28 -10.70 7.92 4.25
C THR A 28 -10.38 9.39 3.95
N ASN A 29 -9.48 10.01 4.71
CA ASN A 29 -9.01 11.37 4.42
C ASN A 29 -8.36 11.48 3.03
N CYS A 30 -7.50 10.52 2.67
CA CYS A 30 -6.87 10.51 1.35
C CYS A 30 -7.89 10.34 0.22
N ILE A 31 -8.95 9.55 0.42
CA ILE A 31 -10.04 9.39 -0.55
C ILE A 31 -10.77 10.72 -0.76
N GLU A 32 -11.13 11.43 0.30
CA GLU A 32 -11.77 12.76 0.18
C GLU A 32 -10.90 13.75 -0.60
N ILE A 33 -9.59 13.73 -0.35
CA ILE A 33 -8.63 14.52 -1.12
C ILE A 33 -8.62 14.08 -2.59
N GLY A 34 -8.58 12.78 -2.86
CA GLY A 34 -8.55 12.24 -4.21
C GLY A 34 -9.82 12.50 -5.02
N LEU A 35 -10.99 12.56 -4.38
CA LEU A 35 -12.23 13.00 -5.01
C LEU A 35 -12.16 14.46 -5.48
N LYS A 36 -11.43 15.33 -4.75
CA LYS A 36 -11.27 16.75 -5.08
C LYS A 36 -10.12 17.03 -6.04
N LYS A 37 -9.01 16.31 -5.91
CA LYS A 37 -7.76 16.54 -6.67
C LYS A 37 -7.64 15.66 -7.91
N GLY A 38 -8.36 14.55 -7.98
CA GLY A 38 -8.30 13.61 -9.09
C GLY A 38 -6.97 12.83 -9.13
N PRO A 39 -6.49 12.41 -10.31
CA PRO A 39 -5.39 11.44 -10.45
C PRO A 39 -4.11 11.85 -9.74
N VAL A 40 -3.81 13.16 -9.66
CA VAL A 40 -2.58 13.67 -9.02
C VAL A 40 -2.50 13.38 -7.52
N SER A 41 -3.61 13.00 -6.86
CA SER A 41 -3.58 12.58 -5.45
C SER A 41 -3.01 11.18 -5.25
N PHE A 42 -2.92 10.38 -6.32
CA PHE A 42 -2.40 9.02 -6.26
C PHE A 42 -0.92 9.03 -6.63
N ASP A 43 -0.05 9.14 -5.63
CA ASP A 43 1.40 9.19 -5.83
C ASP A 43 2.16 8.23 -4.91
N LYS A 44 3.49 8.20 -5.02
CA LYS A 44 4.33 7.33 -4.18
C LYS A 44 4.24 7.68 -2.69
N TYR A 45 4.01 8.95 -2.36
CA TYR A 45 3.96 9.42 -0.98
C TYR A 45 2.69 8.94 -0.28
N LEU A 46 1.56 8.89 -0.99
CA LEU A 46 0.35 8.23 -0.53
C LEU A 46 0.63 6.77 -0.17
N LEU A 47 1.26 6.02 -1.08
CA LEU A 47 1.55 4.59 -0.85
C LEU A 47 2.52 4.38 0.31
N TRP A 48 3.52 5.24 0.45
CA TRP A 48 4.44 5.21 1.58
C TRP A 48 3.73 5.54 2.90
N ALA A 49 2.86 6.55 2.92
CA ALA A 49 2.10 6.91 4.11
C ALA A 49 1.17 5.76 4.56
N LEU A 50 0.43 5.18 3.62
CA LEU A 50 -0.44 4.03 3.89
C LEU A 50 0.35 2.83 4.42
N ASN A 51 1.50 2.53 3.83
CA ASN A 51 2.35 1.44 4.29
C ASN A 51 2.94 1.72 5.68
N HIS A 52 3.44 2.94 5.90
CA HIS A 52 4.03 3.34 7.17
C HIS A 52 3.05 3.15 8.32
N VAL A 53 1.80 3.61 8.16
CA VAL A 53 0.75 3.41 9.17
C VAL A 53 0.42 1.94 9.35
N ALA A 54 0.37 1.14 8.27
CA ALA A 54 0.05 -0.28 8.34
C ALA A 54 1.03 -1.10 9.18
N VAL A 55 2.31 -0.69 9.20
CA VAL A 55 3.39 -1.43 9.87
C VAL A 55 4.01 -0.66 11.04
N SER A 56 3.40 0.45 11.45
CA SER A 56 3.90 1.26 12.56
C SER A 56 4.05 0.40 13.81
N ASN A 57 5.18 0.52 14.50
CA ASN A 57 5.47 -0.23 15.72
C ASN A 57 5.52 -1.76 15.60
N ILE A 58 5.44 -2.34 14.39
CA ILE A 58 5.66 -3.78 14.14
C ILE A 58 6.74 -4.05 13.08
N SER A 59 7.18 -3.01 12.37
CA SER A 59 8.30 -3.08 11.43
C SER A 59 9.12 -1.80 11.46
N GLN A 60 10.43 -1.92 11.23
CA GLN A 60 11.34 -0.78 11.08
C GLN A 60 11.36 -0.20 9.66
N PHE A 61 10.77 -0.90 8.68
CA PHE A 61 10.93 -0.58 7.26
C PHE A 61 9.70 0.07 6.62
N GLY A 62 8.76 0.56 7.43
CA GLY A 62 7.53 1.18 6.93
C GLY A 62 7.76 2.47 6.13
N GLY A 63 7.04 2.61 5.02
CA GLY A 63 6.99 3.86 4.24
C GLY A 63 8.17 4.09 3.30
N ARG A 64 8.82 3.02 2.86
CA ARG A 64 9.87 3.08 1.83
C ARG A 64 9.90 1.80 1.02
N PHE A 65 10.23 1.92 -0.26
CA PHE A 65 10.42 0.74 -1.09
C PHE A 65 11.64 -0.08 -0.64
N ARG A 66 11.54 -1.39 -0.78
CA ARG A 66 12.60 -2.33 -0.38
C ARG A 66 13.85 -2.14 -1.22
N ARG A 67 14.99 -2.33 -0.58
CA ARG A 67 16.33 -2.36 -1.21
C ARG A 67 16.98 -3.72 -1.11
N GLU A 68 16.19 -4.73 -0.75
CA GLU A 68 16.63 -6.08 -0.43
C GLU A 68 15.68 -7.10 -1.09
N PRO A 69 16.17 -8.33 -1.35
CA PRO A 69 15.33 -9.40 -1.86
C PRO A 69 14.30 -9.84 -0.81
N ILE A 70 13.16 -10.34 -1.31
CA ILE A 70 12.07 -10.90 -0.52
C ILE A 70 11.51 -12.14 -1.22
N TYR A 71 10.85 -13.00 -0.46
CA TYR A 71 10.25 -14.23 -0.96
C TYR A 71 8.77 -14.26 -0.57
N VAL A 72 7.89 -14.53 -1.55
CA VAL A 72 6.43 -14.43 -1.39
C VAL A 72 5.78 -15.68 -1.94
N GLY A 73 5.76 -16.75 -1.14
CA GLY A 73 5.30 -18.07 -1.60
C GLY A 73 6.02 -18.48 -2.90
N ASP A 74 5.24 -18.87 -3.92
CA ASP A 74 5.76 -19.25 -5.25
C ASP A 74 5.95 -18.06 -6.20
N HIS A 75 5.50 -16.86 -5.83
CA HIS A 75 5.62 -15.67 -6.66
C HIS A 75 7.03 -15.10 -6.59
N LYS A 76 7.58 -14.74 -7.76
CA LYS A 76 8.88 -14.07 -7.89
C LYS A 76 8.63 -12.59 -8.22
N PRO A 77 8.65 -11.69 -7.23
CA PRO A 77 8.50 -10.26 -7.49
C PRO A 77 9.72 -9.73 -8.27
N PRO A 78 9.59 -8.54 -8.90
CA PRO A 78 10.71 -7.86 -9.56
C PRO A 78 11.96 -7.75 -8.68
N HIS A 79 13.13 -7.57 -9.28
CA HIS A 79 14.34 -7.36 -8.50
C HIS A 79 14.24 -6.03 -7.72
N PHE A 80 14.82 -5.94 -6.51
CA PHE A 80 14.69 -4.73 -5.68
C PHE A 80 15.23 -3.45 -6.34
N ASN A 81 16.21 -3.59 -7.23
CA ASN A 81 16.73 -2.48 -8.04
C ASN A 81 15.73 -1.92 -9.06
N GLU A 82 14.72 -2.70 -9.43
CA GLU A 82 13.70 -2.33 -10.43
C GLU A 82 12.41 -1.84 -9.77
N VAL A 83 12.28 -1.95 -8.44
CA VAL A 83 11.03 -1.64 -7.72
C VAL A 83 10.61 -0.20 -7.92
N ASP A 84 11.54 0.77 -7.87
CA ASP A 84 11.23 2.18 -8.09
C ASP A 84 10.59 2.38 -9.47
N GLU A 85 11.19 1.84 -10.53
CA GLU A 85 10.67 1.95 -11.90
C GLU A 85 9.32 1.26 -12.07
N TRP A 86 9.14 0.07 -11.50
CA TRP A 86 7.85 -0.62 -11.55
C TRP A 86 6.75 0.12 -10.80
N MET A 87 7.09 0.77 -9.69
CA MET A 87 6.15 1.60 -8.93
C MET A 87 5.78 2.88 -9.66
N ASP A 88 6.74 3.54 -10.32
CA ASP A 88 6.47 4.70 -11.16
C ASP A 88 5.50 4.33 -12.30
N ARG A 89 5.77 3.23 -13.02
CA ARG A 89 4.86 2.71 -14.06
C ARG A 89 3.47 2.38 -13.52
N PHE A 90 3.41 1.76 -12.34
CA PHE A 90 2.15 1.45 -11.67
C PHE A 90 1.34 2.71 -11.38
N ILE A 91 1.97 3.72 -10.78
CA ILE A 91 1.35 5.00 -10.47
C ILE A 91 0.89 5.70 -11.74
N SER A 92 1.74 5.79 -12.78
CA SER A 92 1.37 6.36 -14.07
C SER A 92 0.17 5.66 -14.68
N THR A 93 0.12 4.33 -14.64
CA THR A 93 -1.03 3.57 -15.18
C THR A 93 -2.32 3.93 -14.44
N VAL A 94 -2.29 4.04 -13.11
CA VAL A 94 -3.46 4.44 -12.31
C VAL A 94 -3.91 5.86 -12.65
N GLN A 95 -2.95 6.79 -12.77
CA GLN A 95 -3.24 8.19 -13.08
C GLN A 95 -3.80 8.39 -14.49
N GLU A 96 -3.21 7.74 -15.49
CA GLU A 96 -3.61 7.83 -16.90
C GLU A 96 -4.99 7.22 -17.15
N ASN A 97 -5.32 6.14 -16.43
CA ASN A 97 -6.60 5.43 -16.60
C ASN A 97 -7.69 5.88 -15.62
N TRP A 98 -7.43 6.94 -14.83
CA TRP A 98 -8.30 7.41 -13.75
C TRP A 98 -9.76 7.71 -14.17
N TYR A 99 -9.94 8.18 -15.41
CA TYR A 99 -11.25 8.50 -16.00
C TYR A 99 -11.63 7.56 -17.15
N ILE A 100 -10.79 6.57 -17.46
CA ILE A 100 -10.97 5.65 -18.60
C ILE A 100 -11.52 4.31 -18.10
N TRP A 101 -10.91 3.78 -17.04
CA TRP A 101 -11.32 2.51 -16.45
C TRP A 101 -12.42 2.72 -15.43
N THR A 102 -13.25 1.70 -15.25
CA THR A 102 -14.24 1.68 -14.17
C THR A 102 -13.54 1.69 -12.81
N PRO A 103 -14.20 2.21 -11.75
CA PRO A 103 -13.66 2.17 -10.39
C PRO A 103 -13.25 0.77 -9.95
N THR A 104 -14.02 -0.26 -10.35
CA THR A 104 -13.72 -1.66 -10.05
C THR A 104 -12.46 -2.15 -10.77
N GLU A 105 -12.26 -1.78 -12.04
CA GLU A 105 -11.04 -2.14 -12.78
C GLU A 105 -9.80 -1.49 -12.19
N LEU A 106 -9.85 -0.19 -11.86
CA LEU A 106 -8.76 0.51 -11.18
C LEU A 106 -8.44 -0.10 -9.82
N ALA A 107 -9.49 -0.43 -9.04
CA ALA A 107 -9.35 -1.08 -7.74
C ALA A 107 -8.69 -2.46 -7.86
N ALA A 108 -9.17 -3.28 -8.81
CA ALA A 108 -8.62 -4.61 -9.07
C ALA A 108 -7.17 -4.54 -9.55
N TYR A 109 -6.86 -3.63 -10.47
CA TYR A 109 -5.49 -3.38 -10.93
C TYR A 109 -4.59 -2.92 -9.78
N GLY A 110 -5.05 -1.97 -8.96
CA GLY A 110 -4.33 -1.49 -7.78
C GLY A 110 -3.98 -2.61 -6.79
N LEU A 111 -4.96 -3.45 -6.47
CA LEU A 111 -4.80 -4.60 -5.59
C LEU A 111 -3.79 -5.61 -6.16
N TRP A 112 -3.98 -6.02 -7.41
CA TRP A 112 -3.15 -7.03 -8.04
C TRP A 112 -1.73 -6.53 -8.28
N ARG A 113 -1.59 -5.36 -8.90
CA ARG A 113 -0.30 -4.85 -9.37
C ARG A 113 0.64 -4.53 -8.20
N LEU A 114 0.13 -3.94 -7.12
CA LEU A 114 0.93 -3.68 -5.93
C LEU A 114 1.44 -4.98 -5.30
N ASN A 115 0.59 -6.01 -5.20
CA ASN A 115 1.01 -7.31 -4.68
C ASN A 115 2.00 -8.03 -5.59
N TRP A 116 1.87 -7.88 -6.92
CA TRP A 116 2.79 -8.44 -7.89
C TRP A 116 4.18 -7.77 -7.82
N ILE A 117 4.23 -6.43 -7.70
CA ILE A 117 5.50 -5.70 -7.53
C ILE A 117 6.12 -6.01 -6.17
N HIS A 118 5.27 -6.12 -5.15
CA HIS A 118 5.62 -6.35 -3.75
C HIS A 118 6.70 -5.35 -3.26
N PRO A 119 6.39 -4.04 -3.29
CA PRO A 119 7.42 -3.00 -3.19
C PRO A 119 7.95 -2.78 -1.78
N PHE A 120 7.29 -3.25 -0.73
CA PHE A 120 7.69 -3.03 0.67
C PHE A 120 8.29 -4.30 1.28
N ILE A 121 9.09 -4.15 2.34
CA ILE A 121 9.55 -5.28 3.16
C ILE A 121 8.35 -5.92 3.87
N GLU A 122 7.50 -5.10 4.49
CA GLU A 122 6.30 -5.56 5.21
C GLU A 122 5.05 -4.78 4.79
N GLY A 123 3.88 -5.38 5.00
CA GLY A 123 2.60 -4.69 4.86
C GLY A 123 2.08 -4.50 3.44
N ASN A 124 2.62 -5.22 2.45
CA ASN A 124 2.17 -5.16 1.05
C ASN A 124 0.67 -5.46 0.91
N GLY A 125 0.18 -6.56 1.48
CA GLY A 125 -1.24 -6.93 1.39
C GLY A 125 -2.19 -5.90 2.01
N ARG A 126 -1.80 -5.28 3.14
CA ARG A 126 -2.57 -4.20 3.79
C ARG A 126 -2.61 -2.94 2.91
N THR A 127 -1.45 -2.55 2.38
CA THR A 127 -1.31 -1.39 1.48
C THR A 127 -2.07 -1.60 0.16
N ALA A 128 -2.04 -2.81 -0.40
CA ALA A 128 -2.76 -3.18 -1.61
C ALA A 128 -4.29 -3.11 -1.42
N ARG A 129 -4.80 -3.57 -0.27
CA ARG A 129 -6.22 -3.43 0.07
C ARG A 129 -6.63 -1.97 0.26
N ALA A 130 -5.83 -1.17 0.96
CA ALA A 130 -6.10 0.27 1.09
C ALA A 130 -6.12 0.96 -0.30
N THR A 131 -5.18 0.61 -1.17
CA THR A 131 -5.11 1.08 -2.56
C THR A 131 -6.37 0.68 -3.36
N CYS A 132 -6.87 -0.54 -3.17
CA CYS A 132 -8.10 -1.03 -3.79
C CYS A 132 -9.32 -0.19 -3.41
N TYR A 133 -9.42 0.23 -2.13
CA TYR A 133 -10.54 1.04 -1.66
C TYR A 133 -10.46 2.50 -2.08
N PHE A 134 -9.27 3.00 -2.43
CA PHE A 134 -9.02 4.41 -2.70
C PHE A 134 -9.96 5.05 -3.74
N ARG A 135 -10.39 4.28 -4.76
CA ARG A 135 -11.33 4.77 -5.78
C ARG A 135 -12.77 4.25 -5.59
N ARG A 136 -12.96 3.20 -4.79
CA ARG A 136 -14.21 2.42 -4.77
C ARG A 136 -15.31 2.99 -3.86
N LEU A 137 -14.97 3.76 -2.83
CA LEU A 137 -15.92 4.05 -1.75
C LEU A 137 -16.98 5.14 -2.06
N TYR A 138 -16.92 5.84 -3.20
CA TYR A 138 -17.82 6.98 -3.47
C TYR A 138 -18.28 7.12 -4.94
N THR A 139 -18.29 6.02 -5.70
CA THR A 139 -18.85 5.94 -7.06
C THR A 139 -19.77 4.74 -7.16
#